data_AF-A0AAX2UGI3-F1
#
_entry.id   AF-A0AAX2UGI3-F1
#
_cell.length_a   1.000
_cell.length_b   1.000
_cell.length_c   1.000
_cell.angle_alpha   90.00
_cell.angle_beta   90.00
_cell.angle_gamma   90.00
#
_symmetry.space_group_name_H-M   'P 1'
#
loop_
_entity.id
_entity.type
_entity.pdbx_description
1 polymer ?
#
loop_
_entity_poly.entity_id
_entity_poly.type
_entity_poly.pdbx_seq_one_letter_code
_entity_poly.pdbx_strand_id
1 'polypeptide(L)'
;MKIFIINLKRSLERKKLMQKQIERFFENYPNLKDEISFEFFEAIDAKIKENMEKFTSYFPKFRSLAFCGRGGCGILDTELACFASHLSLWQKCVELNEAVLILEDD
;
A
#
# COMPACT_ATOMS: atom_id res chain seq x y z
N MET A 1 2.16 16.39 8.07
CA MET A 1 2.48 15.38 7.04
C MET A 1 1.66 14.12 7.27
N LYS A 2 1.06 13.55 6.22
CA LYS A 2 0.29 12.30 6.32
C LYS A 2 1.16 11.11 5.93
N ILE A 3 1.13 10.08 6.77
CA ILE A 3 1.83 8.82 6.55
C ILE A 3 0.77 7.72 6.43
N PHE A 4 0.71 7.08 5.28
CA PHE A 4 -0.15 5.94 5.02
C PHE A 4 0.61 4.64 5.22
N ILE A 5 0.09 3.74 6.03
CA ILE A 5 0.64 2.40 6.22
C ILE A 5 -0.27 1.40 5.50
N ILE A 6 0.23 0.77 4.46
CA ILE A 6 -0.46 -0.27 3.70
C ILE A 6 -0.48 -1.54 4.53
N ASN A 7 -1.66 -2.00 4.92
CA ASN A 7 -1.82 -3.24 5.67
C ASN A 7 -3.03 -4.03 5.15
N LEU A 8 -2.84 -5.33 4.95
CA LEU A 8 -3.94 -6.22 4.59
C LEU A 8 -4.92 -6.32 5.76
N LYS A 9 -6.22 -6.24 5.49
CA LYS A 9 -7.29 -6.37 6.51
C LYS A 9 -7.13 -7.60 7.42
N ARG A 10 -6.67 -8.72 6.83
CA ARG A 10 -6.44 -10.00 7.53
C ARG A 10 -5.19 -10.01 8.42
N SER A 11 -4.27 -9.07 8.25
CA SER A 11 -2.98 -9.03 8.93
C SER A 11 -3.05 -8.24 10.24
N LEU A 12 -3.88 -8.73 11.18
CA LEU A 12 -4.15 -8.05 12.45
C LEU A 12 -2.92 -7.99 13.36
N GLU A 13 -2.11 -9.03 13.38
CA GLU A 13 -0.92 -9.07 14.26
C GLU A 13 0.15 -8.07 13.80
N ARG A 14 0.43 -7.96 12.49
CA ARG A 14 1.35 -6.94 11.97
C ARG A 14 0.82 -5.53 12.22
N LYS A 15 -0.49 -5.31 12.05
CA LYS A 15 -1.13 -4.04 12.39
C LYS A 15 -0.92 -3.65 13.85
N LYS A 16 -1.12 -4.58 14.80
CA LYS A 16 -0.88 -4.34 16.23
C LYS A 16 0.59 -4.01 16.51
N LEU A 17 1.53 -4.70 15.86
CA LEU A 17 2.95 -4.42 16.00
C LEU A 17 3.30 -3.01 15.51
N MET A 18 2.78 -2.62 14.35
CA MET A 18 2.94 -1.25 13.82
C MET A 18 2.34 -0.21 14.75
N GLN A 19 1.14 -0.43 15.29
CA GLN A 19 0.53 0.49 16.26
C GLN A 19 1.42 0.71 17.49
N LYS A 20 1.98 -0.36 18.06
CA LYS A 20 2.93 -0.25 19.17
C LYS A 20 4.21 0.51 18.80
N GLN A 21 4.70 0.36 17.57
CA GLN A 21 5.86 1.11 17.10
C GLN A 21 5.56 2.60 16.93
N ILE A 22 4.37 2.93 16.42
CA ILE A 22 3.88 4.32 16.30
C ILE A 22 3.73 4.96 17.68
N GLU A 23 3.16 4.25 18.65
CA GLU A 23 3.04 4.71 20.04
C GLU A 23 4.42 5.03 20.62
N ARG A 24 5.36 4.08 20.52
CA ARG A 24 6.76 4.28 20.96
C ARG A 24 7.44 5.43 20.22
N PHE A 25 7.15 5.63 18.95
CA PHE A 25 7.70 6.75 18.19
C PHE A 25 7.23 8.09 18.77
N PHE A 26 5.94 8.24 19.07
CA PHE A 26 5.42 9.46 19.70
C PHE A 26 5.84 9.64 21.16
N GLU A 27 6.06 8.55 21.91
CA GLU A 27 6.67 8.64 23.25
C GLU A 27 8.08 9.24 23.20
N ASN A 28 8.89 8.84 22.20
CA ASN A 28 10.24 9.37 22.01
C ASN A 28 10.26 10.78 21.40
N TYR A 29 9.25 11.12 20.58
CA TYR A 29 9.16 12.39 19.87
C TYR A 29 7.78 13.05 20.05
N PRO A 30 7.43 13.51 21.27
CA PRO A 30 6.09 14.01 21.57
C PRO A 30 5.74 15.29 20.79
N ASN A 31 6.75 16.10 20.46
CA ASN A 31 6.58 17.35 19.70
C ASN A 31 6.05 17.10 18.28
N LEU A 32 6.25 15.91 17.72
CA LEU A 32 5.83 15.57 16.35
C LEU A 32 4.37 15.09 16.26
N LYS A 33 3.67 14.98 17.39
CA LYS A 33 2.30 14.44 17.43
C LYS A 33 1.29 15.28 16.66
N ASP A 34 1.50 16.60 16.65
CA ASP A 34 0.64 17.54 15.91
C ASP A 34 1.11 17.73 14.45
N GLU A 35 2.34 17.32 14.13
CA GLU A 35 2.94 17.47 12.80
C GLU A 35 2.75 16.23 11.91
N ILE A 36 2.66 15.04 12.49
CA ILE A 36 2.64 13.77 11.78
C ILE A 36 1.35 13.00 12.09
N SER A 37 0.63 12.61 11.05
CA SER A 37 -0.55 11.76 11.16
C SER A 37 -0.30 10.41 10.51
N PHE A 38 -0.49 9.33 11.25
CA PHE A 38 -0.44 7.96 10.73
C PHE A 38 -1.85 7.45 10.43
N GLU A 39 -2.08 7.00 9.20
CA GLU A 39 -3.34 6.41 8.75
C GLU A 39 -3.09 5.00 8.19
N PHE A 40 -3.91 4.03 8.58
CA PHE A 40 -3.84 2.70 7.98
C PHE A 40 -4.68 2.65 6.72
N PHE A 41 -4.05 2.26 5.61
CA PHE A 41 -4.71 1.99 4.35
C PHE A 41 -4.98 0.48 4.23
N GLU A 42 -6.24 0.11 3.97
CA GLU A 42 -6.59 -1.29 3.72
C GLU A 42 -6.04 -1.71 2.36
N ALA A 43 -5.00 -2.55 2.38
CA ALA A 43 -4.36 -3.04 1.17
C ALA A 43 -5.32 -3.86 0.32
N ILE A 44 -5.17 -3.76 -1.00
CA ILE A 44 -5.92 -4.54 -1.95
C ILE A 44 -5.45 -5.99 -1.88
N ASP A 45 -6.40 -6.90 -1.61
CA ASP A 45 -6.11 -8.33 -1.54
C ASP A 45 -6.23 -8.98 -2.92
N ALA A 46 -5.13 -9.57 -3.39
CA ALA A 46 -5.06 -10.32 -4.64
C ALA A 46 -6.11 -11.44 -4.74
N LYS A 47 -6.61 -11.96 -3.60
CA LYS A 47 -7.63 -13.00 -3.59
C LYS A 47 -9.03 -12.50 -3.99
N ILE A 48 -9.28 -11.20 -3.87
CA ILE A 48 -10.59 -10.61 -4.18
C ILE A 48 -10.59 -10.16 -5.63
N LYS A 49 -11.14 -10.99 -6.52
CA LYS A 49 -11.14 -10.74 -7.97
C LYS A 49 -11.74 -9.39 -8.37
N GLU A 50 -12.80 -8.94 -7.70
CA GLU A 50 -13.46 -7.66 -7.99
C GLU A 50 -12.53 -6.46 -7.81
N ASN A 51 -11.65 -6.51 -6.80
CA ASN A 51 -10.65 -5.47 -6.60
C ASN A 51 -9.61 -5.47 -7.73
N MET A 52 -9.29 -6.64 -8.28
CA MET A 52 -8.27 -6.81 -9.30
C MET A 52 -8.76 -6.45 -10.71
N GLU A 53 -10.05 -6.63 -11.01
CA GLU A 53 -10.61 -6.35 -12.34
C GLU A 53 -10.41 -4.89 -12.76
N LYS A 54 -10.56 -3.95 -11.83
CA LYS A 54 -10.30 -2.52 -12.08
C LYS A 54 -8.85 -2.24 -12.47
N PHE A 55 -7.90 -3.02 -11.93
CA PHE A 55 -6.47 -2.80 -12.17
C PHE A 55 -5.89 -3.64 -13.30
N THR A 56 -6.56 -4.72 -13.69
CA THR A 56 -6.14 -5.60 -14.78
C THR A 56 -6.09 -4.86 -16.11
N SER A 57 -6.94 -3.83 -16.30
CA SER A 57 -6.93 -2.99 -17.51
C SER A 57 -5.65 -2.16 -17.66
N TYR A 58 -5.05 -1.70 -16.55
CA TYR A 58 -3.78 -0.98 -16.57
C TYR A 58 -2.59 -1.90 -16.91
N PHE A 59 -2.73 -3.20 -16.69
CA PHE A 59 -1.66 -4.19 -16.88
C PHE A 59 -2.07 -5.31 -17.85
N PRO A 60 -2.03 -5.07 -19.17
CA PRO A 60 -2.34 -6.10 -20.15
C PRO A 60 -1.37 -7.27 -20.04
N LYS A 61 -1.92 -8.48 -19.87
CA LYS A 61 -1.16 -9.73 -19.66
C LYS A 61 -0.07 -9.98 -20.71
N PHE A 62 -0.32 -9.59 -21.96
CA PHE A 62 0.66 -9.73 -23.05
C PHE A 62 1.93 -8.89 -22.82
N ARG A 63 1.78 -7.63 -22.37
CA ARG A 63 2.93 -6.79 -22.03
C ARG A 63 3.64 -7.33 -20.80
N SER A 64 2.89 -7.79 -19.80
CA SER A 64 3.49 -8.42 -18.64
C SER A 64 4.32 -9.65 -19.03
N LEU A 65 3.82 -10.52 -19.91
CA LEU A 65 4.56 -11.69 -20.39
C LEU A 65 5.83 -11.30 -21.17
N ALA A 66 5.75 -10.25 -21.98
CA ALA A 66 6.86 -9.79 -22.82
C ALA A 66 7.95 -9.01 -22.07
N PHE A 67 7.61 -8.34 -20.97
CA PHE A 67 8.50 -7.42 -20.25
C PHE A 67 8.84 -7.84 -18.82
N CYS A 68 8.26 -8.92 -18.29
CA CYS A 68 8.67 -9.45 -16.99
C CYS A 68 9.99 -10.21 -17.09
N GLY A 69 11.00 -9.72 -16.37
CA GLY A 69 12.35 -10.30 -16.29
C GLY A 69 12.44 -11.71 -15.67
N ARG A 70 11.31 -12.35 -15.35
CA ARG A 70 11.21 -13.75 -14.87
C ARG A 70 11.02 -14.74 -16.02
N GLY A 71 11.70 -14.55 -17.15
CA GLY A 71 11.73 -15.54 -18.24
C GLY A 71 10.37 -15.82 -18.89
N GLY A 72 9.52 -14.80 -19.05
CA GLY A 72 8.17 -14.97 -19.62
C GLY A 72 7.09 -15.36 -18.62
N CYS A 73 7.39 -15.43 -17.32
CA CYS A 73 6.36 -15.46 -16.29
C CYS A 73 5.73 -14.07 -16.15
N GLY A 74 4.42 -13.97 -16.36
CA GLY A 74 3.68 -12.72 -16.14
C GLY A 74 3.70 -12.28 -14.67
N ILE A 75 3.17 -11.07 -14.42
CA ILE A 75 2.96 -10.44 -13.12
C ILE A 75 2.10 -11.38 -12.27
N LEU A 76 2.54 -11.64 -11.03
CA LEU A 76 1.72 -12.36 -10.07
C LEU A 76 0.57 -11.47 -9.60
N ASP A 77 -0.57 -12.08 -9.29
CA ASP A 77 -1.73 -11.35 -8.76
C ASP A 77 -1.38 -10.58 -7.47
N THR A 78 -0.45 -11.10 -6.66
CA THR A 78 0.08 -10.42 -5.46
C THR A 78 0.88 -9.17 -5.79
N GLU A 79 1.66 -9.19 -6.87
CA GLU A 79 2.44 -8.03 -7.32
C GLU A 79 1.51 -6.97 -7.90
N LEU A 80 0.49 -7.39 -8.67
CA LEU A 80 -0.54 -6.49 -9.17
C LEU A 80 -1.35 -5.85 -8.04
N ALA A 81 -1.66 -6.60 -6.98
CA ALA A 81 -2.40 -6.09 -5.82
C ALA A 81 -1.57 -5.11 -4.99
N CYS A 82 -0.26 -5.37 -4.83
CA CYS A 82 0.68 -4.43 -4.22
C CYS A 82 0.73 -3.12 -5.03
N PHE A 83 0.89 -3.22 -6.36
CA PHE A 83 0.90 -2.04 -7.23
C PHE A 83 -0.43 -1.27 -7.16
N ALA A 84 -1.56 -1.96 -7.19
CA ALA A 84 -2.88 -1.36 -7.10
C ALA A 84 -3.07 -0.58 -5.78
N SER A 85 -2.56 -1.11 -4.67
CA SER A 85 -2.61 -0.44 -3.37
C SER A 85 -1.83 0.87 -3.37
N HIS A 86 -0.61 0.85 -3.94
CA HIS A 86 0.21 2.05 -4.09
C HIS A 86 -0.40 3.07 -5.04
N LEU A 87 -0.91 2.63 -6.19
CA LEU A 87 -1.55 3.50 -7.16
C LEU A 87 -2.77 4.21 -6.55
N SER A 88 -3.55 3.50 -5.73
CA SER A 88 -4.71 4.09 -5.03
C SER A 88 -4.28 5.20 -4.06
N LEU A 89 -3.16 5.01 -3.35
CA LEU A 89 -2.61 6.04 -2.47
C LEU A 89 -1.99 7.21 -3.24
N TRP A 90 -1.40 6.97 -4.41
CA TRP A 90 -0.93 8.05 -5.29
C TRP A 90 -2.09 8.86 -5.85
N GLN A 91 -3.19 8.22 -6.24
CA GLN A 91 -4.41 8.94 -6.63
C GLN A 91 -4.92 9.80 -5.48
N LYS A 92 -4.97 9.25 -4.26
CA LYS A 92 -5.32 10.01 -3.06
C LYS A 92 -4.35 11.18 -2.79
N CYS A 93 -3.05 11.01 -3.06
CA CYS A 93 -2.06 12.09 -2.95
C CYS A 93 -2.39 13.25 -3.91
N VAL A 94 -2.75 12.93 -5.15
CA VAL A 94 -3.15 13.92 -6.16
C VAL A 94 -4.47 14.60 -5.75
N GLU A 95 -5.45 13.83 -5.27
CA GLU A 95 -6.75 14.35 -4.80
C GLU A 95 -6.60 15.28 -3.59
N LEU A 96 -5.74 14.93 -2.64
CA LEU A 96 -5.47 15.74 -1.46
C LEU A 96 -4.58 16.96 -1.77
N ASN A 97 -3.84 16.93 -2.88
CA ASN A 97 -2.85 17.93 -3.25
C ASN A 97 -1.82 18.22 -2.14
N GLU A 98 -1.40 17.17 -1.43
CA GLU A 98 -0.46 17.21 -0.32
C GLU A 98 0.60 16.13 -0.48
N ALA A 99 1.81 16.37 0.04
CA ALA A 99 2.84 15.35 0.12
C ALA A 99 2.44 14.29 1.16
N VAL A 100 2.47 13.03 0.74
CA VAL A 100 2.17 11.86 1.59
C VAL A 100 3.37 10.92 1.62
N LEU A 101 3.63 10.32 2.77
CA LEU A 101 4.58 9.22 2.92
C LEU A 101 3.82 7.91 2.91
N ILE A 102 4.29 6.92 2.15
CA ILE A 102 3.67 5.59 2.08
C ILE A 102 4.67 4.58 2.67
N LEU A 103 4.19 3.78 3.61
CA LEU A 103 4.93 2.70 4.26
C LEU A 103 4.17 1.38 4.04
N GLU A 104 4.90 0.28 3.91
CA GLU A 104 4.34 -1.07 3.94
C GLU A 104 4.35 -1.63 5.38
N ASP A 105 3.65 -2.74 5.62
CA ASP A 105 3.53 -3.35 6.96
C ASP A 105 4.60 -4.41 7.27
N ASP A 106 5.62 -4.52 6.43
CA ASP A 106 6.74 -5.48 6.51
C ASP A 106 8.05 -4.89 7.07
#